data_AF-A0AAV2ILA4-F1
#
_entry.id   AF-A0AAV2ILA4-F1
#
_cell.length_a   1.000
_cell.length_b   1.000
_cell.length_c   1.000
_cell.angle_alpha   90.00
_cell.angle_beta   90.00
_cell.angle_gamma   90.00
#
_symmetry.space_group_name_H-M   'P 1'
#
loop_
_entity.id
_entity.type
_entity.pdbx_description
1 polymer ?
#
loop_
_entity_poly.entity_id
_entity_poly.type
_entity_poly.pdbx_seq_one_letter_code
_entity_poly.pdbx_strand_id
1 'polypeptide(L)'
;MIGLIGFVIGVVSFFLHQLIERIDHLKWRITKDLLKDERIWEEWLFCAGYSMLFAATFVVVSFFWRPSAGGSGMPEVTGYLNGTQIRRIFSIRTLIAKFLSCVAAIGCGMPIIGSTWDILLSCVKQDITKEIMHVKFSKVQALVLD
;
A
#
# COMPACT_ATOMS: atom_id res chain seq x y z
N MET A 1 -16.10 19.07 -6.35
CA MET A 1 -14.78 18.47 -6.64
C MET A 1 -14.32 17.57 -5.49
N ILE A 2 -14.31 18.04 -4.23
CA ILE A 2 -13.95 17.23 -3.04
C ILE A 2 -14.73 15.91 -2.86
N GLY A 3 -16.01 15.83 -3.28
CA GLY A 3 -16.82 14.63 -3.14
C GLY A 3 -16.43 13.48 -4.07
N LEU A 4 -16.02 13.78 -5.31
CA LEU A 4 -15.58 12.76 -6.28
C LEU A 4 -14.28 12.10 -5.80
N ILE A 5 -13.39 12.90 -5.23
CA ILE A 5 -12.11 12.48 -4.66
C ILE A 5 -12.36 11.49 -3.52
N GLY A 6 -13.25 11.85 -2.58
CA GLY A 6 -13.64 10.97 -1.48
C GLY A 6 -14.26 9.65 -1.96
N PHE A 7 -15.06 9.70 -3.03
CA PHE A 7 -15.65 8.51 -3.62
C PHE A 7 -14.60 7.56 -4.22
N VAL A 8 -13.68 8.07 -5.03
CA VAL A 8 -12.59 7.27 -5.63
C VAL A 8 -11.72 6.62 -4.55
N ILE A 9 -11.38 7.39 -3.51
CA ILE A 9 -10.63 6.90 -2.35
C ILE A 9 -11.37 5.76 -1.64
N GLY A 10 -12.67 5.93 -1.39
CA GLY A 10 -13.50 4.92 -0.74
C GLY A 10 -13.52 3.62 -1.54
N VAL A 11 -13.66 3.71 -2.86
CA VAL A 11 -13.64 2.55 -3.76
C VAL A 11 -12.29 1.84 -3.73
N VAL A 12 -11.17 2.56 -3.87
CA VAL A 12 -9.83 1.97 -3.84
C VAL A 12 -9.53 1.30 -2.49
N SER A 13 -9.91 1.96 -1.40
CA SER A 13 -9.77 1.45 -0.03
C SER A 13 -10.56 0.16 0.18
N PHE A 14 -11.81 0.13 -0.28
CA PHE A 14 -12.66 -1.05 -0.23
C PHE A 14 -12.05 -2.22 -1.02
N PHE A 15 -11.60 -1.99 -2.25
CA PHE A 15 -10.95 -3.03 -3.06
C PHE A 15 -9.69 -3.61 -2.40
N LEU A 16 -8.85 -2.76 -1.80
CA LEU A 16 -7.65 -3.21 -1.10
C LEU A 16 -8.01 -4.07 0.13
N HIS A 17 -9.01 -3.64 0.91
CA HIS A 17 -9.48 -4.40 2.06
C HIS A 17 -10.00 -5.80 1.65
N GLN A 18 -10.83 -5.85 0.60
CA GLN A 18 -11.34 -7.12 0.06
C GLN A 18 -10.21 -8.05 -0.41
N LEU A 19 -9.17 -7.51 -1.06
CA LEU A 19 -8.03 -8.31 -1.51
C LEU A 19 -7.24 -8.89 -0.35
N ILE A 20 -6.94 -8.07 0.66
CA ILE A 20 -6.20 -8.50 1.85
C ILE A 20 -6.95 -9.59 2.59
N GLU A 21 -8.25 -9.37 2.83
CA GLU A 21 -9.09 -10.33 3.54
C GLU A 21 -9.16 -11.67 2.78
N ARG A 22 -9.25 -11.63 1.44
CA ARG A 22 -9.24 -12.86 0.63
C ARG A 22 -7.93 -13.63 0.71
N ILE A 23 -6.80 -12.94 0.72
CA ILE A 23 -5.46 -13.55 0.83
C ILE A 23 -5.28 -14.18 2.21
N ASP A 24 -5.70 -13.50 3.27
CA ASP A 24 -5.59 -14.01 4.64
C ASP A 24 -6.52 -15.22 4.85
N HIS A 25 -7.78 -15.15 4.41
CA HIS A 25 -8.70 -16.29 4.48
C HIS A 25 -8.19 -17.50 3.69
N LEU A 26 -7.55 -17.28 2.53
CA LEU A 26 -7.00 -18.37 1.73
C LEU A 26 -5.84 -19.07 2.46
N LYS A 27 -4.90 -18.29 3.02
CA LYS A 27 -3.79 -18.82 3.83
C LYS A 27 -4.34 -19.67 4.98
N TRP A 28 -5.23 -19.09 5.79
CA TRP A 28 -5.78 -19.79 6.96
C TRP A 28 -6.66 -20.99 6.60
N ARG A 29 -7.37 -20.96 5.48
CA ARG A 29 -8.15 -22.12 5.01
C ARG A 29 -7.23 -23.30 4.73
N ILE A 30 -6.17 -23.08 3.95
CA ILE A 30 -5.21 -24.14 3.60
C ILE A 30 -4.51 -24.64 4.85
N THR A 31 -4.01 -23.75 5.71
CA THR A 31 -3.37 -24.14 6.98
C THR A 31 -4.30 -24.98 7.86
N LYS A 32 -5.59 -24.61 7.98
CA LYS A 32 -6.57 -25.38 8.77
C LYS A 32 -6.86 -26.76 8.18
N ASP A 33 -6.90 -26.89 6.86
CA ASP A 33 -7.14 -28.18 6.22
C ASP A 33 -5.93 -29.11 6.39
N LEU A 34 -4.70 -28.60 6.24
CA LEU A 34 -3.48 -29.38 6.52
C LEU A 34 -3.33 -29.78 7.99
N LEU A 35 -3.76 -28.92 8.92
CA LEU A 35 -3.71 -29.20 10.36
C LEU A 35 -4.68 -30.32 10.76
N LYS A 36 -5.85 -30.42 10.11
CA LYS A 36 -6.83 -31.50 10.37
C LYS A 36 -6.33 -32.88 9.96
N ASP A 37 -5.48 -32.95 8.94
CA ASP A 37 -4.89 -34.20 8.46
C ASP A 37 -3.68 -34.66 9.32
N GLU A 38 -3.39 -33.99 10.44
CA GLU A 38 -2.24 -34.23 11.35
C GLU A 38 -0.85 -34.13 10.67
N ARG A 39 -0.77 -33.50 9.48
CA ARG A 39 0.47 -33.34 8.69
C ARG A 39 1.24 -32.08 9.08
N ILE A 40 1.70 -32.03 10.32
CA ILE A 40 2.36 -30.86 10.94
C ILE A 40 3.56 -30.35 10.12
N TRP A 41 4.37 -31.27 9.55
CA TRP A 41 5.55 -30.90 8.77
C TRP A 41 5.20 -30.14 7.48
N GLU A 42 4.11 -30.54 6.84
CA GLU A 42 3.67 -29.93 5.59
C GLU A 42 2.97 -28.60 5.81
N GLU A 43 2.22 -28.48 6.91
CA GLU A 43 1.68 -27.20 7.37
C GLU A 43 2.79 -26.17 7.60
N TRP A 44 3.85 -26.57 8.32
CA TRP A 44 4.98 -25.69 8.60
C TRP A 44 5.69 -25.25 7.33
N LEU A 45 5.97 -26.20 6.42
CA LEU A 45 6.62 -25.92 5.15
C LEU A 45 5.76 -25.02 4.25
N PHE A 46 4.44 -25.24 4.23
CA PHE A 46 3.51 -24.39 3.50
C PHE A 46 3.48 -22.97 4.08
N CYS A 47 3.34 -22.81 5.38
CA CYS A 47 3.33 -21.50 6.04
C CYS A 47 4.66 -20.74 5.81
N ALA A 48 5.80 -21.42 5.92
CA ALA A 48 7.11 -20.84 5.68
C ALA A 48 7.29 -20.46 4.21
N GLY A 49 6.98 -21.36 3.28
CA GLY A 49 7.09 -21.14 1.84
C GLY A 49 6.17 -20.02 1.34
N TYR A 50 4.92 -20.00 1.80
CA TYR A 50 3.96 -18.94 1.51
C TYR A 50 4.50 -17.58 1.95
N SER A 51 4.97 -17.48 3.20
CA SER A 51 5.51 -16.23 3.74
C SER A 51 6.75 -15.76 2.97
N MET A 52 7.62 -16.68 2.58
CA MET A 52 8.85 -16.38 1.84
C MET A 52 8.58 -15.90 0.41
N LEU A 53 7.60 -16.48 -0.29
CA LEU A 53 7.17 -16.03 -1.62
C LEU A 53 6.63 -14.59 -1.58
N PHE A 54 5.77 -14.30 -0.61
CA PHE A 54 5.22 -12.95 -0.42
C PHE A 54 6.28 -11.94 0.03
N ALA A 55 7.24 -12.35 0.88
CA ALA A 55 8.38 -11.51 1.23
C ALA A 55 9.25 -11.16 0.00
N ALA A 56 9.56 -12.16 -0.82
CA ALA A 56 10.37 -11.98 -2.02
C ALA A 56 9.70 -11.00 -3.00
N THR A 57 8.40 -11.17 -3.26
CA THR A 57 7.64 -10.25 -4.10
C THR A 57 7.59 -8.83 -3.53
N PHE A 58 7.43 -8.66 -2.22
CA PHE A 58 7.51 -7.35 -1.56
C PHE A 58 8.86 -6.66 -1.80
N VAL A 59 9.97 -7.38 -1.63
CA VAL A 59 11.32 -6.85 -1.83
C VAL A 59 11.53 -6.48 -3.29
N VAL A 60 11.12 -7.34 -4.23
CA VAL A 60 11.25 -7.07 -5.67
C VAL A 60 10.49 -5.81 -6.06
N VAL A 61 9.23 -5.66 -5.62
CA VAL A 61 8.43 -4.47 -5.94
C VAL A 61 9.01 -3.21 -5.29
N SER A 62 9.43 -3.29 -4.03
CA SER A 62 9.85 -2.10 -3.27
C SER A 62 11.27 -1.63 -3.64
N PHE A 63 12.21 -2.55 -3.87
CA PHE A 63 13.60 -2.19 -4.19
C PHE A 63 13.85 -1.97 -5.67
N PHE A 64 13.33 -2.84 -6.56
CA PHE A 64 13.66 -2.76 -7.99
C PHE A 64 12.76 -1.81 -8.76
N TRP A 65 11.48 -1.68 -8.40
CA TRP A 65 10.57 -0.84 -9.17
C TRP A 65 10.70 0.64 -8.81
N ARG A 66 10.54 0.97 -7.52
CA ARG A 66 10.59 2.35 -7.01
C ARG A 66 11.04 2.34 -5.55
N PRO A 67 12.32 2.59 -5.22
CA PRO A 67 12.78 2.66 -3.82
C PRO A 67 12.07 3.77 -3.03
N SER A 68 11.63 4.84 -3.70
CA SER A 68 10.79 5.90 -3.11
C SER A 68 9.40 5.43 -2.66
N ALA A 69 8.98 4.21 -3.00
CA ALA A 69 7.75 3.60 -2.52
C ALA A 69 7.94 2.85 -1.19
N GLY A 70 9.18 2.58 -0.78
CA GLY A 70 9.49 1.91 0.48
C GLY A 70 9.23 2.81 1.68
N GLY A 71 8.39 2.36 2.62
CA GLY A 71 7.98 3.13 3.79
C GLY A 71 6.55 3.67 3.71
N SER A 72 6.07 4.36 4.77
CA SER A 72 4.68 4.82 4.82
C SER A 72 4.39 5.94 3.81
N GLY A 73 5.30 6.90 3.63
CA GLY A 73 5.06 8.06 2.77
C GLY A 73 4.50 9.28 3.51
N MET A 74 4.21 9.17 4.82
CA MET A 74 3.70 10.27 5.63
C MET A 74 4.74 11.40 5.85
N PRO A 75 6.00 11.11 6.20
CA PRO A 75 7.02 12.14 6.36
C PRO A 75 7.22 12.99 5.10
N GLU A 76 7.08 12.39 3.92
CA GLU A 76 7.23 13.06 2.64
C GLU A 76 6.08 14.01 2.34
N VAL A 77 4.84 13.62 2.67
CA VAL A 77 3.67 14.50 2.56
C VAL A 77 3.79 15.67 3.54
N THR A 78 4.15 15.39 4.80
CA THR A 78 4.32 16.44 5.83
C THR A 78 5.48 17.38 5.48
N GLY A 79 6.61 16.85 5.02
CA GLY A 79 7.74 17.66 4.55
C GLY A 79 7.34 18.57 3.39
N TYR A 80 6.62 18.02 2.41
CA TYR A 80 6.13 18.79 1.28
C TYR A 80 5.17 19.91 1.71
N LEU A 81 4.27 19.65 2.68
CA LEU A 81 3.40 20.67 3.26
C LEU A 81 4.17 21.75 4.04
N ASN A 82 5.31 21.39 4.65
CA ASN A 82 6.24 22.33 5.26
C ASN A 82 7.10 23.11 4.25
N GLY A 83 6.85 22.94 2.94
CA GLY A 83 7.53 23.67 1.87
C GLY A 83 8.81 23.00 1.36
N THR A 84 9.14 21.78 1.80
CA THR A 84 10.30 21.07 1.24
C THR A 84 9.99 20.53 -0.16
N GLN A 85 10.78 20.95 -1.14
CA GLN A 85 10.64 20.54 -2.54
C GLN A 85 11.25 19.14 -2.73
N ILE A 86 10.46 18.10 -2.48
CA ILE A 86 10.88 16.72 -2.75
C ILE A 86 10.49 16.37 -4.20
N ARG A 87 11.47 16.07 -5.04
CA ARG A 87 11.24 15.74 -6.48
C ARG A 87 10.61 14.35 -6.64
N ARG A 88 9.61 14.24 -7.53
CA ARG A 88 9.01 12.97 -8.05
C ARG A 88 8.31 12.05 -7.01
N ILE A 89 7.84 12.60 -5.89
CA ILE A 89 7.10 11.83 -4.87
C ILE A 89 5.71 11.34 -5.33
N PHE A 90 4.96 12.16 -6.07
CA PHE A 90 3.55 11.86 -6.42
C PHE A 90 3.39 11.27 -7.83
N SER A 91 3.99 10.11 -8.12
CA SER A 91 3.76 9.39 -9.39
C SER A 91 2.59 8.41 -9.27
N ILE A 92 1.84 8.15 -10.36
CA ILE A 92 0.84 7.05 -10.39
C ILE A 92 1.55 5.69 -10.24
N ARG A 93 2.77 5.57 -10.80
CA ARG A 93 3.58 4.35 -10.71
C ARG A 93 4.02 4.05 -9.27
N THR A 94 4.29 5.06 -8.45
CA THR A 94 4.63 4.87 -7.03
C THR A 94 3.42 4.46 -6.20
N LEU A 95 2.21 4.90 -6.57
CA LEU A 95 0.97 4.49 -5.92
C LEU A 95 0.66 3.01 -6.18
N ILE A 96 0.78 2.56 -7.43
CA ILE A 96 0.61 1.14 -7.78
C ILE A 96 1.66 0.27 -7.09
N ALA A 97 2.92 0.70 -7.08
CA ALA A 97 3.98 -0.02 -6.37
C ALA A 97 3.68 -0.16 -4.87
N LYS A 98 3.23 0.92 -4.20
CA LYS A 98 2.82 0.87 -2.79
C LYS A 98 1.64 -0.06 -2.54
N PHE A 99 0.63 -0.04 -3.42
CA PHE A 99 -0.52 -0.94 -3.32
C PHE A 99 -0.08 -2.41 -3.35
N LEU A 100 0.73 -2.79 -4.35
CA LEU A 100 1.22 -4.15 -4.52
C LEU A 100 2.16 -4.57 -3.37
N SER A 101 3.06 -3.68 -2.96
CA SER A 101 3.93 -3.92 -1.80
C SER A 101 3.13 -4.11 -0.51
N CYS A 102 2.06 -3.34 -0.28
CA CYS A 102 1.22 -3.50 0.90
C CYS A 102 0.52 -4.86 0.93
N VAL A 103 -0.06 -5.27 -0.20
CA VAL A 103 -0.72 -6.58 -0.32
C VAL A 103 0.28 -7.71 -0.09
N ALA A 104 1.48 -7.60 -0.67
CA ALA A 104 2.53 -8.60 -0.48
C ALA A 104 3.06 -8.67 0.96
N ALA A 105 3.22 -7.52 1.63
CA ALA A 105 3.66 -7.46 3.02
C ALA A 105 2.67 -8.13 3.98
N ILE A 106 1.36 -7.95 3.76
CA ILE A 106 0.32 -8.59 4.57
C ILE A 106 0.25 -10.09 4.25
N GLY A 107 0.38 -10.49 2.98
CA GLY A 107 0.48 -11.90 2.59
C GLY A 107 1.65 -12.63 3.26
N CYS A 108 2.78 -11.94 3.47
CA CYS A 108 3.94 -12.48 4.19
C CYS A 108 3.63 -12.80 5.67
N GLY A 109 2.53 -12.31 6.24
CA GLY A 109 2.22 -12.46 7.65
C GLY A 109 3.11 -11.61 8.55
N MET A 110 3.71 -10.53 8.01
CA MET A 110 4.42 -9.58 8.86
C MET A 110 3.43 -8.97 9.86
N PRO A 111 3.80 -8.84 11.16
CA PRO A 111 2.96 -8.23 12.18
C PRO A 111 2.95 -6.71 11.99
N ILE A 112 2.17 -6.26 11.01
CA ILE A 112 1.90 -4.84 10.74
C ILE A 112 0.63 -4.42 11.52
N ILE A 113 0.26 -5.15 12.58
CA ILE A 113 -1.10 -5.20 13.15
C ILE A 113 -1.49 -3.95 13.96
N GLY A 114 -0.56 -3.03 14.24
CA GLY A 114 -0.90 -1.66 14.67
C GLY A 114 -1.10 -0.66 13.52
N SER A 115 -0.60 -0.99 12.32
CA SER A 115 -0.28 -0.07 11.23
C SER A 115 -0.91 -0.44 9.87
N THR A 116 -1.72 -1.50 9.79
CA THR A 116 -2.51 -1.84 8.58
C THR A 116 -3.41 -0.66 8.18
N TRP A 117 -4.07 -0.03 9.16
CA TRP A 117 -4.85 1.19 8.93
C TRP A 117 -3.98 2.39 8.58
N ASP A 118 -2.75 2.50 9.10
CA ASP A 118 -1.83 3.61 8.79
C ASP A 118 -1.23 3.51 7.39
N ILE A 119 -0.97 2.30 6.87
CA ILE A 119 -0.50 2.11 5.49
C ILE A 119 -1.65 2.31 4.50
N LEU A 120 -2.86 1.88 4.86
CA LEU A 120 -4.10 2.22 4.15
C LEU A 120 -4.32 3.73 4.13
N LEU A 121 -4.22 4.39 5.30
CA LEU A 121 -4.28 5.84 5.44
C LEU A 121 -3.17 6.52 4.65
N SER A 122 -1.98 5.92 4.57
CA SER A 122 -0.86 6.49 3.82
C SER A 122 -1.08 6.39 2.31
N CYS A 123 -1.59 5.26 1.82
CA CYS A 123 -1.99 5.11 0.42
C CYS A 123 -3.13 6.07 0.06
N VAL A 124 -4.14 6.17 0.93
CA VAL A 124 -5.30 7.07 0.77
C VAL A 124 -4.91 8.55 0.90
N LYS A 125 -4.06 8.93 1.85
CA LYS A 125 -3.56 10.31 2.03
C LYS A 125 -2.67 10.75 0.87
N GLN A 126 -1.94 9.84 0.23
CA GLN A 126 -1.18 10.17 -0.98
C GLN A 126 -2.09 10.53 -2.17
N ASP A 127 -3.30 9.95 -2.26
CA ASP A 127 -4.30 10.35 -3.26
C ASP A 127 -4.96 11.70 -2.92
N ILE A 128 -5.29 11.94 -1.63
CA ILE A 128 -5.76 13.26 -1.16
C ILE A 128 -4.74 14.35 -1.48
N THR A 129 -3.46 14.06 -1.33
CA THR A 129 -2.39 15.02 -1.62
C THR A 129 -2.31 15.31 -3.11
N LYS A 130 -2.47 14.32 -3.99
CA LYS A 130 -2.50 14.52 -5.45
C LYS A 130 -3.65 15.41 -5.91
N GLU A 131 -4.83 15.24 -5.34
CA GLU A 131 -6.01 16.03 -5.72
C GLU A 131 -5.99 17.45 -5.14
N ILE A 132 -5.57 17.62 -3.87
CA ILE A 132 -5.27 18.95 -3.31
C ILE A 132 -4.17 19.64 -4.14
N MET A 133 -3.18 18.88 -4.60
CA MET A 133 -2.11 19.38 -5.48
C MET A 133 -2.63 19.79 -6.84
N HIS A 134 -3.51 19.03 -7.50
CA HIS A 134 -4.09 19.42 -8.80
C HIS A 134 -4.84 20.76 -8.70
N VAL A 135 -5.57 20.97 -7.60
CA VAL A 135 -6.31 22.23 -7.33
C VAL A 135 -5.37 23.38 -6.98
N LYS A 136 -4.28 23.15 -6.23
CA LYS A 136 -3.29 24.19 -5.88
C LYS A 136 -2.35 24.52 -7.05
N PHE A 137 -1.92 23.55 -7.84
CA PHE A 137 -1.03 23.76 -8.99
C PHE A 137 -1.73 24.51 -10.12
N SER A 138 -3.02 24.25 -10.36
CA SER A 138 -3.82 25.05 -11.31
C SER A 138 -3.89 26.52 -10.89
N LYS A 139 -4.00 26.80 -9.59
CA LYS A 139 -4.01 28.18 -9.08
C LYS A 139 -2.62 28.84 -9.07
N VAL A 140 -1.56 28.08 -8.79
CA VAL A 140 -0.19 28.61 -8.76
C VAL A 140 0.36 28.83 -10.17
N GLN A 141 0.07 27.97 -11.15
CA GLN A 141 0.40 28.24 -12.55
C GLN A 141 -0.37 29.45 -13.10
N ALA A 142 -1.62 29.65 -12.69
CA ALA A 142 -2.39 30.85 -13.07
C ALA A 142 -1.82 32.14 -12.45
N LEU A 143 -1.20 32.07 -11.26
CA LEU A 143 -0.62 33.22 -10.55
C LEU A 143 0.84 33.55 -10.93
N VAL A 144 1.51 32.67 -11.69
CA VAL A 144 2.90 32.85 -12.15
C VAL A 144 2.94 33.23 -13.65
N LEU A 145 1.80 33.15 -14.34
CA LEU A 145 1.64 33.54 -15.74
C LEU A 145 0.87 34.87 -15.94
N ASP A 146 0.55 35.57 -14.85
CA ASP A 146 0.17 37.00 -14.79
C ASP A 146 1.27 37.77 -14.04
#